data_AF-A0A150V898-F1
#
_entry.id   AF-A0A150V898-F1
#
_cell.length_a   1.000
_cell.length_b   1.000
_cell.length_c   1.000
_cell.angle_alpha   90.00
_cell.angle_beta   90.00
_cell.angle_gamma   90.00
#
_symmetry.space_group_name_H-M   'P 1'
#
loop_
_entity.id
_entity.type
_entity.pdbx_description
1 polymer ?
#
loop_
_entity_poly.entity_id
_entity_poly.type
_entity_poly.pdbx_seq_one_letter_code
_entity_poly.pdbx_strand_id
1 'polypeptide(L)'
;MLFYVLSSTTVRIILRILFTVAFFWAGFIGSQCYKSSTKLRLLNHERITVTEATGWLQPGNIIDPILQLRRLPPNFKWWFMMAVVAILSKLTDIATAAVSTELMKLSCYFNQGMILSPSSKDVFHIPPWNGRPFLVAGNAQLYSVNNTCEAGIYWKVNDDSRFCSSPGDIIGAWNCSAVGEDISYVFGDWTPDQIANDLSSKGLLYSSNYSLAQTSSSDPYDFTHLVIWSSSETDNSNQVFNVTASVETTADPSTQGITMHNMFCTMNALDADPIASGIPSVTTLHSWALTLQGYMYYGTGTPMVNNPEFWLEWVLNTLIMVAGGSGNFPMLKIQPSAEKTRF
;
A
#
# COMPACT_ATOMS: atom_id res chain seq x y z
N MET A 1 9.82 8.75 11.01
CA MET A 1 10.88 7.72 10.96
C MET A 1 11.50 7.77 9.57
N LEU A 2 12.71 8.31 9.43
CA LEU A 2 13.36 8.54 8.13
C LEU A 2 14.02 7.24 7.66
N PHE A 3 13.28 6.45 6.88
CA PHE A 3 13.88 5.34 6.13
C PHE A 3 14.58 5.93 4.90
N TYR A 4 15.88 6.20 5.01
CA TYR A 4 16.70 6.40 3.82
C TYR A 4 16.78 5.07 3.08
N VAL A 5 16.10 4.98 1.93
CA VAL A 5 16.26 3.88 0.98
C VAL A 5 17.65 4.00 0.37
N LEU A 6 18.64 3.38 1.01
CA LEU A 6 19.99 3.28 0.46
C LEU A 6 19.93 2.28 -0.70
N SER A 7 20.19 2.76 -1.92
CA SER A 7 20.39 1.93 -3.10
C SER A 7 21.39 0.80 -2.80
N SER A 8 21.12 -0.41 -3.32
CA SER A 8 22.00 -1.59 -3.21
C SER A 8 23.45 -1.26 -3.58
N THR A 9 23.64 -0.41 -4.58
CA THR A 9 24.96 0.08 -4.99
C THR A 9 25.62 0.89 -3.90
N THR A 10 24.89 1.76 -3.21
CA THR A 10 25.39 2.60 -2.11
C THR A 10 25.78 1.76 -0.90
N VAL A 11 24.96 0.76 -0.52
CA VAL A 11 25.28 -0.15 0.60
C VAL A 11 26.54 -0.97 0.30
N ARG A 12 26.66 -1.49 -0.93
CA ARG A 12 27.86 -2.21 -1.39
C ARG A 12 29.11 -1.34 -1.34
N ILE A 13 29.01 -0.08 -1.76
CA ILE A 13 30.13 0.89 -1.69
C ILE A 13 30.53 1.16 -0.24
N ILE A 14 29.56 1.42 0.65
CA ILE A 14 29.82 1.70 2.07
C ILE A 14 30.52 0.51 2.75
N LEU A 15 30.01 -0.70 2.55
CA LEU A 15 30.63 -1.92 3.10
C LEU A 15 32.06 -2.13 2.57
N ARG A 16 32.28 -1.89 1.27
CA ARG A 16 33.62 -2.01 0.67
C ARG A 16 34.61 -1.01 1.27
N ILE A 17 34.18 0.23 1.50
CA ILE A 17 35.00 1.25 2.16
C ILE A 17 35.33 0.82 3.60
N LEU A 18 34.32 0.40 4.37
CA LEU A 18 34.50 -0.03 5.75
C LEU A 18 35.46 -1.22 5.87
N PHE A 19 35.31 -2.25 5.03
CA PHE A 19 36.22 -3.40 5.03
C PHE A 19 37.64 -3.01 4.63
N THR A 20 37.80 -2.14 3.63
CA THR A 20 39.13 -1.68 3.20
C THR A 20 39.84 -0.93 4.33
N VAL A 21 39.11 -0.05 5.03
CA VAL A 21 39.64 0.68 6.20
C VAL A 21 39.99 -0.29 7.33
N ALA A 22 39.13 -1.26 7.63
CA ALA A 22 39.38 -2.25 8.67
C ALA A 22 40.63 -3.12 8.37
N PHE A 23 40.80 -3.57 7.12
CA PHE A 23 41.99 -4.32 6.71
C PHE A 23 43.25 -3.47 6.75
N PHE A 24 43.17 -2.20 6.35
CA PHE A 24 44.28 -1.27 6.46
C PHE A 24 44.73 -1.12 7.93
N TRP A 25 43.78 -0.92 8.86
CA TRP A 25 44.08 -0.82 10.28
C TRP A 25 44.63 -2.12 10.87
N ALA A 26 44.08 -3.28 10.50
CA ALA A 26 44.60 -4.56 10.95
C ALA A 26 46.04 -4.80 10.49
N GLY A 27 46.35 -4.47 9.23
CA GLY A 27 47.72 -4.52 8.69
C GLY A 27 48.66 -3.54 9.39
N PHE A 28 48.19 -2.32 9.64
CA PHE A 28 48.96 -1.30 10.34
C PHE A 28 49.29 -1.72 11.78
N ILE A 29 48.30 -2.17 12.55
CA ILE A 29 48.49 -2.65 13.93
C ILE A 29 49.42 -3.87 13.95
N GLY A 30 49.19 -4.84 13.05
CA GLY A 30 50.05 -6.01 12.91
C GLY A 30 51.52 -5.65 12.68
N SER A 31 51.79 -4.65 11.83
CA SER A 31 53.15 -4.17 11.57
C SER A 31 53.81 -3.55 12.82
N GLN A 32 53.06 -2.77 13.60
CA GLN A 32 53.57 -2.14 14.83
C GLN A 32 53.83 -3.15 15.95
N CYS A 33 52.94 -4.14 16.10
CA CYS A 33 53.13 -5.24 17.05
C CYS A 33 54.37 -6.07 16.68
N TYR A 34 54.56 -6.38 15.39
CA TYR A 34 55.74 -7.11 14.92
C TYR A 34 57.04 -6.32 15.14
N LYS A 35 57.02 -5.00 14.88
CA LYS A 35 58.14 -4.09 15.18
C LYS A 35 58.50 -4.07 16.66
N SER A 36 57.50 -4.10 17.54
CA SER A 36 57.72 -4.09 18.99
C SER A 36 58.27 -5.45 19.48
N SER A 37 57.72 -6.55 18.98
CA SER A 37 58.18 -7.91 19.31
C SER A 37 59.63 -8.15 18.88
N THR A 38 60.01 -7.71 17.67
CA THR A 38 61.39 -7.82 17.18
C THR A 38 62.37 -6.97 17.98
N LYS A 39 61.99 -5.74 18.38
CA LYS A 39 62.79 -4.92 19.31
C LYS A 39 63.00 -5.61 20.66
N LEU A 40 61.96 -6.24 21.20
CA LEU A 40 62.03 -7.00 22.46
C LEU A 40 62.98 -8.20 22.36
N ARG A 41 62.96 -8.95 21.24
CA ARG A 41 63.91 -10.04 20.99
C ARG A 41 65.35 -9.57 20.88
N LEU A 42 65.56 -8.41 20.25
CA LEU A 42 66.88 -7.79 20.11
C LEU A 42 67.44 -7.33 21.46
N LEU A 43 66.58 -6.78 22.33
CA LEU A 43 66.93 -6.43 23.71
C LEU A 43 67.25 -7.66 24.57
N ASN A 44 66.57 -8.79 24.32
CA ASN A 44 66.84 -10.07 24.97
C ASN A 44 68.07 -10.82 24.41
N HIS A 45 68.92 -10.15 23.61
CA HIS A 45 70.16 -10.69 23.05
C HIS A 45 69.98 -11.92 22.14
N GLU A 46 68.78 -12.12 21.58
CA GLU A 46 68.55 -13.15 20.57
C GLU A 46 69.11 -12.70 19.21
N ARG A 47 69.69 -13.65 18.45
CA ARG A 47 70.20 -13.39 17.10
C ARG A 47 69.02 -13.28 16.13
N ILE A 48 68.88 -12.12 15.50
CA ILE A 48 67.82 -11.83 14.52
C ILE A 48 68.43 -11.83 13.12
N THR A 49 67.75 -12.45 12.15
CA THR A 49 68.19 -12.42 10.75
C THR A 49 67.92 -11.04 10.13
N VAL A 50 68.83 -10.52 9.31
CA VAL A 50 68.71 -9.19 8.67
C VAL A 50 67.38 -9.02 7.91
N THR A 51 66.85 -10.13 7.37
CA THR A 51 65.54 -10.19 6.73
C THR A 51 64.36 -9.86 7.65
N GLU A 52 64.45 -10.15 8.95
CA GLU A 52 63.41 -9.84 9.95
C GLU A 52 63.45 -8.37 10.41
N ALA A 53 64.58 -7.68 10.23
CA ALA A 53 64.73 -6.26 10.54
C ALA A 53 64.23 -5.32 9.42
N THR A 54 63.91 -5.85 8.24
CA THR A 54 63.44 -5.07 7.08
C THR A 54 62.11 -4.34 7.32
N GLY A 55 61.30 -4.81 8.28
CA GLY A 55 60.07 -4.13 8.72
C GLY A 55 60.29 -2.78 9.44
N TRP A 56 61.54 -2.35 9.61
CA TRP A 56 61.89 -1.04 10.16
C TRP A 56 62.00 0.07 9.11
N LEU A 57 62.00 -0.29 7.82
CA LEU A 57 62.03 0.67 6.73
C LEU A 57 60.64 1.32 6.59
N GLN A 58 60.63 2.65 6.56
CA GLN A 58 59.43 3.46 6.38
C GLN A 58 58.65 3.02 5.13
N PRO A 59 57.32 3.19 5.09
CA PRO A 59 56.48 2.73 3.98
C PRO A 59 56.89 3.27 2.59
N GLY A 60 57.66 4.37 2.54
CA GLY A 60 58.24 4.90 1.29
C GLY A 60 59.46 4.15 0.74
N ASN A 61 60.14 3.36 1.57
CA ASN A 61 61.39 2.67 1.21
C ASN A 61 61.21 1.15 1.08
N ILE A 62 60.00 0.67 0.80
CA ILE A 62 59.74 -0.77 0.63
C ILE A 62 60.29 -1.28 -0.71
N ILE A 63 60.38 -0.40 -1.71
CA ILE A 63 60.76 -0.77 -3.08
C ILE A 63 62.28 -0.91 -3.23
N ASP A 64 63.07 -0.06 -2.57
CA ASP A 64 64.54 -0.06 -2.66
C ASP A 64 65.19 -1.38 -2.17
N PRO A 65 64.80 -1.98 -1.03
CA PRO A 65 65.36 -3.25 -0.57
C PRO A 65 64.97 -4.41 -1.48
N ILE A 66 63.75 -4.41 -2.03
CA ILE A 66 63.28 -5.47 -2.94
C ILE A 66 64.08 -5.42 -4.25
N LEU A 67 64.32 -4.21 -4.78
CA LEU A 67 65.16 -3.99 -5.97
C LEU A 67 66.63 -4.31 -5.71
N GLN A 68 67.19 -3.92 -4.57
CA GLN A 68 68.60 -4.11 -4.25
C GLN A 68 68.95 -5.54 -3.82
N LEU A 69 68.06 -6.23 -3.10
CA LEU A 69 68.34 -7.59 -2.62
C LEU A 69 68.01 -8.68 -3.63
N ARG A 70 67.22 -8.39 -4.70
CA ARG A 70 66.78 -9.34 -5.75
C ARG A 70 66.32 -10.71 -5.21
N ARG A 71 65.91 -10.76 -3.95
CA ARG A 71 65.48 -11.95 -3.24
C ARG A 71 64.21 -11.58 -2.49
N LEU A 72 63.12 -12.23 -2.88
CA LEU A 72 61.88 -12.17 -2.12
C LEU A 72 62.14 -12.74 -0.71
N PRO A 73 61.52 -12.18 0.35
CA PRO A 73 61.68 -12.71 1.69
C PRO A 73 61.32 -14.20 1.70
N PRO A 74 62.24 -15.10 2.08
CA PRO A 74 62.03 -16.56 1.99
C PRO A 74 61.02 -17.08 3.03
N ASN A 75 60.52 -16.19 3.89
CA ASN A 75 59.65 -16.55 4.99
C ASN A 75 58.24 -16.85 4.47
N PHE A 76 57.92 -18.13 4.39
CA PHE A 76 56.59 -18.68 4.06
C PHE A 76 55.44 -17.96 4.78
N LYS A 77 55.67 -17.50 6.02
CA LYS A 77 54.69 -16.75 6.82
C LYS A 77 54.22 -15.45 6.14
N TRP A 78 55.11 -14.74 5.43
CA TRP A 78 54.74 -13.49 4.73
C TRP A 78 53.86 -13.78 3.50
N TRP A 79 54.23 -14.80 2.72
CA TRP A 79 53.42 -15.29 1.60
C TRP A 79 52.04 -15.79 2.05
N PHE A 80 51.99 -16.52 3.17
CA PHE A 80 50.75 -16.99 3.75
C PHE A 80 49.84 -15.82 4.16
N MET A 81 50.39 -14.78 4.79
CA MET A 81 49.61 -13.61 5.20
C MET A 81 49.05 -12.85 3.99
N MET A 82 49.84 -12.65 2.94
CA MET A 82 49.39 -12.00 1.70
C MET A 82 48.32 -12.83 0.97
N ALA A 83 48.45 -14.16 0.95
CA ALA A 83 47.45 -15.06 0.38
C ALA A 83 46.13 -15.01 1.15
N VAL A 84 46.19 -14.99 2.50
CA VAL A 84 45.00 -14.87 3.36
C VAL A 84 44.28 -13.54 3.12
N VAL A 85 45.00 -12.42 3.03
CA VAL A 85 44.42 -11.11 2.74
C VAL A 85 43.78 -11.08 1.35
N ALA A 86 44.41 -11.68 0.33
CA ALA A 86 43.85 -11.78 -1.01
C ALA A 86 42.56 -12.62 -1.05
N ILE A 87 42.52 -13.74 -0.33
CA ILE A 87 41.33 -14.60 -0.22
C ILE A 87 40.21 -13.86 0.51
N LEU A 88 40.51 -13.21 1.65
CA LEU A 88 39.55 -12.41 2.41
C LEU A 88 38.96 -11.27 1.56
N SER A 89 39.79 -10.58 0.77
CA SER A 89 39.33 -9.53 -0.14
C SER A 89 38.37 -10.07 -1.21
N LYS A 90 38.60 -11.30 -1.72
CA LYS A 90 37.70 -11.93 -2.68
C LYS A 90 36.42 -12.44 -2.04
N LEU A 91 36.49 -12.95 -0.82
CA LEU A 91 35.31 -13.35 -0.04
C LEU A 91 34.45 -12.13 0.31
N THR A 92 35.02 -10.95 0.56
CA THR A 92 34.23 -9.72 0.75
C THR A 92 33.56 -9.26 -0.54
N ASP A 93 34.22 -9.40 -1.71
CA ASP A 93 33.59 -9.11 -3.00
C ASP A 93 32.41 -10.08 -3.28
N ILE A 94 32.55 -11.35 -2.92
CA ILE A 94 31.48 -12.36 -3.05
C ILE A 94 30.36 -12.09 -2.04
N ALA A 95 30.67 -11.79 -0.78
CA ALA A 95 29.68 -11.50 0.25
C ALA A 95 28.88 -10.24 -0.07
N THR A 96 29.51 -9.21 -0.63
CA THR A 96 28.82 -7.98 -1.08
C THR A 96 27.99 -8.22 -2.35
N ALA A 97 28.41 -9.13 -3.24
CA ALA A 97 27.63 -9.57 -4.38
C ALA A 97 26.43 -10.45 -3.99
N ALA A 98 26.56 -11.26 -2.94
CA ALA A 98 25.53 -12.14 -2.40
C ALA A 98 24.42 -11.40 -1.62
N VAL A 99 24.57 -10.10 -1.38
CA VAL A 99 23.45 -9.23 -1.00
C VAL A 99 22.54 -9.07 -2.21
N SER A 100 21.69 -10.06 -2.45
CA SER A 100 20.50 -9.87 -3.27
C SER A 100 19.49 -9.12 -2.43
N THR A 101 19.09 -7.95 -2.92
CA THR A 101 17.84 -7.36 -2.47
C THR A 101 16.74 -8.32 -2.89
N GLU A 102 16.15 -9.06 -1.94
CA GLU A 102 14.75 -9.38 -2.13
C GLU A 102 14.07 -8.04 -2.38
N LEU A 103 13.38 -7.91 -3.52
CA LEU A 103 12.42 -6.83 -3.65
C LEU A 103 11.46 -7.02 -2.49
N MET A 104 11.62 -6.24 -1.42
CA MET A 104 10.50 -5.99 -0.54
C MET A 104 9.39 -5.48 -1.45
N LYS A 105 8.39 -6.32 -1.66
CA LYS A 105 7.17 -6.07 -2.43
C LYS A 105 6.39 -4.83 -1.91
N LEU A 106 6.89 -4.18 -0.86
CA LEU A 106 6.36 -3.00 -0.17
C LEU A 106 6.87 -1.65 -0.70
N SER A 107 7.85 -1.59 -1.60
CA SER A 107 8.42 -0.30 -2.05
C SER A 107 8.23 -0.02 -3.54
N CYS A 108 7.01 -0.16 -4.05
CA CYS A 108 6.64 0.46 -5.32
C CYS A 108 6.66 1.99 -5.15
N TYR A 109 7.47 2.67 -5.99
CA TYR A 109 7.47 4.13 -6.11
C TYR A 109 6.04 4.63 -6.33
N PHE A 110 5.50 5.31 -5.34
CA PHE A 110 4.15 5.85 -5.38
C PHE A 110 4.18 7.29 -5.84
N ASN A 111 4.20 7.49 -7.16
CA ASN A 111 4.26 8.82 -7.72
C ASN A 111 2.88 9.47 -7.81
N GLN A 112 1.82 8.66 -7.99
CA GLN A 112 0.43 9.11 -8.08
C GLN A 112 -0.50 8.04 -7.52
N GLY A 113 -1.46 8.45 -6.70
CA GLY A 113 -2.51 7.57 -6.16
C GLY A 113 -3.06 8.10 -4.85
N MET A 114 -3.74 7.22 -4.11
CA MET A 114 -4.28 7.50 -2.78
C MET A 114 -3.64 6.61 -1.71
N ILE A 115 -3.30 7.22 -0.57
CA ILE A 115 -2.81 6.52 0.62
C ILE A 115 -3.82 6.74 1.73
N LEU A 116 -4.29 5.64 2.31
CA LEU A 116 -5.19 5.69 3.44
C LEU A 116 -4.41 6.15 4.68
N SER A 117 -4.97 7.12 5.40
CA SER A 117 -4.43 7.58 6.67
C SER A 117 -5.52 7.51 7.73
N PRO A 118 -5.44 6.57 8.68
CA PRO A 118 -6.39 6.47 9.78
C PRO A 118 -6.27 7.67 10.75
N SER A 119 -5.16 8.41 10.66
CA SER A 119 -4.89 9.61 11.48
C SER A 119 -5.30 10.92 10.82
N SER A 120 -5.61 10.94 9.51
CA SER A 120 -6.10 12.15 8.87
C SER A 120 -7.57 12.34 9.19
N LYS A 121 -7.84 12.97 10.33
CA LYS A 121 -9.13 13.62 10.53
C LYS A 121 -9.26 14.73 9.48
N ASP A 122 -10.39 14.75 8.80
CA ASP A 122 -10.88 15.93 8.08
C ASP A 122 -10.19 16.29 6.74
N VAL A 123 -10.00 15.34 5.81
CA VAL A 123 -9.81 15.75 4.40
C VAL A 123 -11.15 16.20 3.80
N PHE A 124 -12.24 15.52 4.12
CA PHE A 124 -13.58 15.83 3.65
C PHE A 124 -14.61 15.75 4.78
N HIS A 125 -15.50 16.74 4.87
CA HIS A 125 -16.68 16.67 5.74
C HIS A 125 -17.70 15.63 5.24
N ILE A 126 -17.86 15.53 3.91
CA ILE A 126 -18.62 14.47 3.23
C ILE A 126 -17.71 13.93 2.12
N PRO A 127 -17.36 12.64 2.10
CA PRO A 127 -16.55 12.04 1.04
C PRO A 127 -17.18 12.29 -0.34
N PRO A 128 -16.45 12.87 -1.32
CA PRO A 128 -17.01 13.13 -2.63
C PRO A 128 -17.28 11.83 -3.39
N TRP A 129 -18.52 11.65 -3.84
CA TRP A 129 -18.95 10.52 -4.66
C TRP A 129 -18.49 10.64 -6.13
N ASN A 130 -18.02 11.81 -6.54
CA ASN A 130 -17.49 12.07 -7.87
C ASN A 130 -16.06 12.61 -7.83
N GLY A 131 -15.30 12.28 -8.87
CA GLY A 131 -13.96 12.82 -9.11
C GLY A 131 -12.84 11.79 -9.00
N ARG A 132 -11.61 12.28 -9.03
CA ARG A 132 -10.41 11.44 -9.14
C ARG A 132 -10.23 10.46 -7.96
N PRO A 133 -10.48 10.83 -6.69
CA PRO A 133 -10.35 9.87 -5.58
C PRO A 133 -11.29 8.67 -5.74
N PHE A 134 -12.55 8.92 -6.08
CA PHE A 134 -13.55 7.89 -6.37
C PHE A 134 -13.08 6.97 -7.50
N LEU A 135 -12.66 7.55 -8.64
CA LEU A 135 -12.20 6.77 -9.79
C LEU A 135 -10.98 5.90 -9.46
N VAL A 136 -9.97 6.46 -8.79
CA VAL A 136 -8.75 5.71 -8.45
C VAL A 136 -9.06 4.57 -7.47
N ALA A 137 -9.85 4.85 -6.44
CA ALA A 137 -10.22 3.86 -5.42
C ALA A 137 -11.11 2.75 -5.98
N GLY A 138 -12.14 3.13 -6.74
CA GLY A 138 -13.07 2.21 -7.37
C GLY A 138 -12.40 1.35 -8.45
N ASN A 139 -11.64 1.98 -9.36
CA ASN A 139 -10.95 1.24 -10.42
C ASN A 139 -9.91 0.27 -9.86
N ALA A 140 -9.17 0.63 -8.81
CA ALA A 140 -8.22 -0.28 -8.19
C ALA A 140 -8.90 -1.58 -7.71
N GLN A 141 -10.10 -1.50 -7.14
CA GLN A 141 -10.88 -2.69 -6.79
C GLN A 141 -11.28 -3.51 -8.01
N LEU A 142 -11.81 -2.87 -9.06
CA LEU A 142 -12.22 -3.56 -10.29
C LEU A 142 -11.02 -4.21 -11.01
N TYR A 143 -9.89 -3.51 -11.08
CA TYR A 143 -8.66 -4.04 -11.65
C TYR A 143 -8.14 -5.23 -10.83
N SER A 144 -8.19 -5.16 -9.51
CA SER A 144 -7.80 -6.28 -8.64
C SER A 144 -8.62 -7.53 -8.98
N VAL A 145 -9.96 -7.42 -9.01
CA VAL A 145 -10.86 -8.53 -9.33
C VAL A 145 -10.62 -9.05 -10.75
N ASN A 146 -10.49 -8.16 -11.74
CA ASN A 146 -10.21 -8.53 -13.13
C ASN A 146 -8.87 -9.25 -13.29
N ASN A 147 -7.90 -8.92 -12.44
CA ASN A 147 -6.60 -9.57 -12.37
C ASN A 147 -6.59 -10.80 -11.45
N THR A 148 -7.75 -11.32 -11.04
CA THR A 148 -7.94 -12.50 -10.17
C THR A 148 -7.42 -12.34 -8.73
N CYS A 149 -7.32 -11.10 -8.28
CA CYS A 149 -6.86 -10.72 -6.94
C CYS A 149 -8.04 -10.24 -6.08
N GLU A 150 -7.83 -10.15 -4.77
CA GLU A 150 -8.91 -9.83 -3.81
C GLU A 150 -9.30 -8.34 -3.85
N ALA A 151 -10.58 -8.05 -3.65
CA ALA A 151 -11.09 -6.68 -3.48
C ALA A 151 -11.22 -6.33 -2.00
N GLY A 152 -11.10 -5.05 -1.68
CA GLY A 152 -11.30 -4.56 -0.32
C GLY A 152 -10.91 -3.10 -0.16
N ILE A 153 -10.75 -2.71 1.09
CA ILE A 153 -10.18 -1.43 1.51
C ILE A 153 -8.67 -1.60 1.51
N TYR A 154 -7.98 -0.83 0.66
CA TYR A 154 -6.54 -0.93 0.52
C TYR A 154 -5.83 0.20 1.27
N TRP A 155 -4.64 -0.09 1.81
CA TRP A 155 -3.79 0.94 2.42
C TRP A 155 -3.30 1.95 1.37
N LYS A 156 -3.10 1.49 0.14
CA LYS A 156 -2.45 2.25 -0.93
C LYS A 156 -2.98 1.79 -2.29
N VAL A 157 -3.46 2.73 -3.09
CA VAL A 157 -4.00 2.46 -4.43
C VAL A 157 -3.45 3.42 -5.45
N ASN A 158 -3.26 2.94 -6.67
CA ASN A 158 -2.93 3.75 -7.83
C ASN A 158 -3.94 3.45 -8.97
N ASP A 159 -3.80 4.17 -10.07
CA ASP A 159 -4.65 4.02 -11.26
C ASP A 159 -4.02 3.07 -12.31
N ASP A 160 -3.22 2.07 -11.87
CA ASP A 160 -2.63 1.09 -12.78
C ASP A 160 -3.68 0.02 -13.12
N SER A 161 -3.96 -0.21 -14.40
CA SER A 161 -4.88 -1.25 -14.85
C SER A 161 -4.43 -2.68 -14.50
N ARG A 162 -3.15 -2.84 -14.16
CA ARG A 162 -2.56 -4.09 -13.67
C ARG A 162 -2.51 -4.16 -12.15
N PHE A 163 -3.20 -3.25 -11.46
CA PHE A 163 -3.30 -3.31 -10.01
C PHE A 163 -3.88 -4.66 -9.58
N CYS A 164 -3.17 -5.30 -8.66
CA CYS A 164 -3.53 -6.57 -8.06
C CYS A 164 -3.08 -6.48 -6.61
N SER A 165 -4.04 -6.56 -5.70
CA SER A 165 -3.76 -6.52 -4.27
C SER A 165 -3.09 -7.82 -3.81
N SER A 166 -2.20 -7.71 -2.84
CA SER A 166 -1.82 -8.85 -1.99
C SER A 166 -2.63 -8.79 -0.68
N PRO A 167 -2.78 -9.90 0.05
CA PRO A 167 -3.50 -9.88 1.34
C PRO A 167 -2.96 -8.86 2.35
N GLY A 168 -1.66 -8.52 2.28
CA GLY A 168 -1.06 -7.48 3.13
C GLY A 168 -1.33 -6.04 2.68
N ASP A 169 -1.91 -5.83 1.48
CA ASP A 169 -2.31 -4.51 0.98
C ASP A 169 -3.76 -4.17 1.38
N ILE A 170 -4.54 -5.19 1.78
CA ILE A 170 -5.94 -5.10 2.21
C ILE A 170 -5.97 -4.94 3.72
N ILE A 171 -6.56 -3.85 4.20
CA ILE A 171 -6.77 -3.63 5.65
C ILE A 171 -8.10 -4.17 6.16
N GLY A 172 -8.97 -4.56 5.23
CA GLY A 172 -10.26 -5.17 5.49
C GLY A 172 -11.22 -4.90 4.35
N ALA A 173 -12.49 -5.23 4.54
CA ALA A 173 -13.53 -5.03 3.54
C ALA A 173 -14.90 -4.90 4.18
N TRP A 174 -15.83 -4.29 3.46
CA TRP A 174 -17.25 -4.52 3.68
C TRP A 174 -17.62 -5.93 3.21
N ASN A 175 -18.48 -6.59 3.98
CA ASN A 175 -19.07 -7.86 3.62
C ASN A 175 -20.59 -7.67 3.61
N CYS A 176 -21.19 -7.88 2.45
CA CYS A 176 -22.62 -7.72 2.19
C CYS A 176 -23.24 -9.06 1.85
N SER A 177 -24.41 -9.33 2.42
CA SER A 177 -25.18 -10.54 2.14
C SER A 177 -26.65 -10.22 2.00
N ALA A 178 -27.36 -10.93 1.12
CA ALA A 178 -28.82 -10.92 1.10
C ALA A 178 -29.42 -11.27 2.47
N VAL A 179 -30.49 -10.57 2.85
CA VAL A 179 -31.21 -10.78 4.11
C VAL A 179 -32.70 -10.89 3.87
N GLY A 180 -33.29 -11.98 4.38
CA GLY A 180 -34.71 -12.25 4.20
C GLY A 180 -35.06 -12.68 2.78
N GLU A 181 -36.36 -12.78 2.52
CA GLU A 181 -36.90 -13.02 1.18
C GLU A 181 -37.14 -11.68 0.47
N ASP A 182 -37.14 -11.71 -0.87
CA ASP A 182 -37.50 -10.54 -1.66
C ASP A 182 -38.96 -10.16 -1.39
N ILE A 183 -39.23 -8.86 -1.28
CA ILE A 183 -40.57 -8.35 -0.98
C ILE A 183 -41.15 -7.70 -2.21
N SER A 184 -42.32 -8.17 -2.63
CA SER A 184 -43.07 -7.60 -3.73
C SER A 184 -44.15 -6.63 -3.27
N TYR A 185 -44.30 -5.54 -4.00
CA TYR A 185 -45.29 -4.48 -3.85
C TYR A 185 -46.08 -4.33 -5.15
N VAL A 186 -47.35 -3.92 -5.03
CA VAL A 186 -48.21 -3.66 -6.18
C VAL A 186 -47.82 -2.31 -6.79
N PHE A 187 -47.53 -2.30 -8.10
CA PHE A 187 -47.24 -1.07 -8.83
C PHE A 187 -48.45 -0.13 -8.83
N GLY A 188 -48.21 1.18 -8.66
CA GLY A 188 -49.27 2.19 -8.59
C GLY A 188 -49.84 2.42 -7.19
N ASP A 189 -49.67 1.48 -6.25
CA ASP A 189 -50.24 1.57 -4.90
C ASP A 189 -49.23 2.08 -3.85
N TRP A 190 -47.94 2.00 -4.16
CA TRP A 190 -46.84 2.26 -3.22
C TRP A 190 -45.86 3.29 -3.76
N THR A 191 -45.58 4.32 -2.95
CA THR A 191 -44.48 5.26 -3.19
C THR A 191 -43.17 4.71 -2.63
N PRO A 192 -42.01 5.17 -3.11
CA PRO A 192 -40.70 4.81 -2.56
C PRO A 192 -40.58 5.01 -1.04
N ASP A 193 -41.15 6.10 -0.51
CA ASP A 193 -41.16 6.38 0.93
C ASP A 193 -42.06 5.39 1.70
N GLN A 194 -43.21 5.00 1.14
CA GLN A 194 -44.06 3.97 1.76
C GLN A 194 -43.35 2.62 1.79
N ILE A 195 -42.64 2.27 0.72
CA ILE A 195 -41.80 1.06 0.65
C ILE A 195 -40.69 1.13 1.70
N ALA A 196 -39.96 2.25 1.80
CA ALA A 196 -38.91 2.42 2.80
C ALA A 196 -39.43 2.27 4.23
N ASN A 197 -40.59 2.85 4.53
CA ASN A 197 -41.24 2.75 5.83
C ASN A 197 -41.71 1.32 6.15
N ASP A 198 -42.28 0.61 5.18
CA ASP A 198 -42.68 -0.79 5.33
C ASP A 198 -41.46 -1.69 5.56
N LEU A 199 -40.40 -1.54 4.76
CA LEU A 199 -39.13 -2.26 4.94
C LEU A 199 -38.50 -1.99 6.30
N SER A 200 -38.56 -0.76 6.79
CA SER A 200 -38.10 -0.42 8.14
C SER A 200 -38.97 -1.06 9.22
N SER A 201 -40.29 -1.08 9.05
CA SER A 201 -41.21 -1.75 9.98
C SER A 201 -40.99 -3.27 10.07
N LYS A 202 -40.50 -3.87 8.97
CA LYS A 202 -40.11 -5.28 8.88
C LYS A 202 -38.69 -5.56 9.38
N GLY A 203 -37.95 -4.54 9.81
CA GLY A 203 -36.57 -4.67 10.30
C GLY A 203 -35.54 -4.92 9.21
N LEU A 204 -35.87 -4.65 7.94
CA LEU A 204 -34.95 -4.79 6.80
C LEU A 204 -34.18 -3.50 6.53
N LEU A 205 -34.65 -2.37 7.04
CA LEU A 205 -33.96 -1.08 7.03
C LEU A 205 -33.89 -0.48 8.44
N TYR A 206 -32.83 0.27 8.71
CA TYR A 206 -32.72 1.06 9.94
C TYR A 206 -33.72 2.22 9.93
N SER A 207 -34.50 2.32 11.00
CA SER A 207 -35.55 3.32 11.13
C SER A 207 -35.00 4.74 11.07
N SER A 208 -35.74 5.64 10.39
CA SER A 208 -35.50 7.09 10.29
C SER A 208 -34.20 7.57 9.61
N ASN A 209 -33.29 6.68 9.24
CA ASN A 209 -31.96 7.02 8.69
C ASN A 209 -31.76 6.48 7.26
N TYR A 210 -32.83 6.41 6.46
CA TYR A 210 -32.74 5.93 5.10
C TYR A 210 -32.48 7.07 4.10
N SER A 211 -31.84 6.70 3.01
CA SER A 211 -31.63 7.50 1.81
C SER A 211 -32.12 6.69 0.62
N LEU A 212 -32.68 7.37 -0.36
CA LEU A 212 -33.18 6.71 -1.57
C LEU A 212 -32.69 7.41 -2.83
N ALA A 213 -32.56 6.63 -3.89
CA ALA A 213 -32.37 7.08 -5.25
C ALA A 213 -33.34 6.34 -6.14
N GLN A 214 -34.07 7.07 -6.98
CA GLN A 214 -35.04 6.51 -7.91
C GLN A 214 -34.92 7.15 -9.29
N THR A 215 -35.34 6.42 -10.32
CA THR A 215 -35.52 7.02 -11.65
C THR A 215 -36.68 8.02 -11.56
N SER A 216 -36.39 9.30 -11.78
CA SER A 216 -37.39 10.36 -11.67
C SER A 216 -38.40 10.27 -12.81
N SER A 217 -39.67 10.05 -12.48
CA SER A 217 -40.80 10.35 -13.36
C SER A 217 -41.62 11.52 -12.77
N SER A 218 -42.59 12.02 -13.53
CA SER A 218 -43.54 13.03 -13.03
C SER A 218 -44.56 12.47 -12.03
N ASP A 219 -44.68 11.14 -11.93
CA ASP A 219 -45.64 10.45 -11.07
C ASP A 219 -44.88 9.72 -9.94
N PRO A 220 -45.15 10.02 -8.66
CA PRO A 220 -44.46 9.38 -7.53
C PRO A 220 -44.68 7.86 -7.43
N TYR A 221 -45.65 7.32 -8.16
CA TYR A 221 -45.92 5.87 -8.23
C TYR A 221 -45.27 5.20 -9.45
N ASP A 222 -44.70 5.97 -10.37
CA ASP A 222 -44.05 5.46 -11.57
C ASP A 222 -42.53 5.63 -11.43
N PHE A 223 -41.86 4.56 -11.02
CA PHE A 223 -40.41 4.48 -11.01
C PHE A 223 -39.99 3.12 -11.55
N THR A 224 -38.91 3.12 -12.32
CA THR A 224 -38.36 1.90 -12.95
C THR A 224 -37.13 1.38 -12.25
N HIS A 225 -36.49 2.20 -11.42
CA HIS A 225 -35.34 1.83 -10.60
C HIS A 225 -35.47 2.47 -9.25
N LEU A 226 -35.26 1.69 -8.20
CA LEU A 226 -35.27 2.18 -6.83
C LEU A 226 -34.15 1.52 -6.04
N VAL A 227 -33.37 2.34 -5.35
CA VAL A 227 -32.40 1.91 -4.36
C VAL A 227 -32.69 2.66 -3.07
N ILE A 228 -32.82 1.92 -1.99
CA ILE A 228 -32.98 2.46 -0.64
C ILE A 228 -31.85 1.88 0.19
N TRP A 229 -31.20 2.69 1.01
CA TRP A 229 -30.22 2.20 1.98
C TRP A 229 -30.24 3.05 3.24
N SER A 230 -29.79 2.49 4.34
CA SER A 230 -29.81 3.16 5.64
C SER A 230 -28.60 2.79 6.47
N SER A 231 -28.20 3.73 7.32
CA SER A 231 -27.12 3.55 8.28
C SER A 231 -27.66 3.10 9.64
N SER A 232 -26.93 2.23 10.33
CA SER A 232 -27.24 1.86 11.73
C SER A 232 -27.06 3.03 12.70
N GLU A 233 -26.24 4.00 12.31
CA GLU A 233 -25.87 5.15 13.12
C GLU A 233 -26.43 6.45 12.55
N THR A 234 -26.56 7.46 13.40
CA THR A 234 -26.85 8.84 12.97
C THR A 234 -25.56 9.60 12.67
N ASP A 235 -25.68 10.72 11.96
CA ASP A 235 -24.56 11.64 11.80
C ASP A 235 -23.99 12.07 13.17
N ASN A 236 -22.66 12.17 13.26
CA ASN A 236 -21.91 12.54 14.47
C ASN A 236 -21.96 11.55 15.65
N SER A 237 -22.41 10.30 15.45
CA SER A 237 -22.36 9.29 16.51
C SER A 237 -20.92 8.94 16.95
N ASN A 238 -19.94 9.19 16.07
CA ASN A 238 -18.54 8.77 16.22
C ASN A 238 -18.40 7.25 16.42
N GLN A 239 -19.35 6.46 15.90
CA GLN A 239 -19.33 5.01 15.94
C GLN A 239 -19.22 4.44 14.52
N VAL A 240 -18.60 3.27 14.42
CA VAL A 240 -18.62 2.49 13.17
C VAL A 240 -20.06 2.09 12.89
N PHE A 241 -20.50 2.29 11.66
CA PHE A 241 -21.87 2.02 11.25
C PHE A 241 -21.95 0.78 10.37
N ASN A 242 -23.10 0.13 10.37
CA ASN A 242 -23.48 -0.90 9.41
C ASN A 242 -24.47 -0.30 8.39
N VAL A 243 -24.61 -0.98 7.26
CA VAL A 243 -25.50 -0.53 6.18
C VAL A 243 -26.50 -1.62 5.84
N THR A 244 -27.77 -1.28 5.78
CA THR A 244 -28.80 -2.12 5.13
C THR A 244 -29.19 -1.45 3.82
N ALA A 245 -29.45 -2.24 2.79
CA ALA A 245 -29.86 -1.74 1.49
C ALA A 245 -30.97 -2.61 0.89
N SER A 246 -31.83 -2.00 0.10
CA SER A 246 -32.91 -2.65 -0.65
C SER A 246 -32.90 -2.11 -2.06
N VAL A 247 -32.80 -3.01 -3.04
CA VAL A 247 -32.68 -2.67 -4.46
C VAL A 247 -33.84 -3.31 -5.21
N GLU A 248 -34.49 -2.52 -6.04
CA GLU A 248 -35.57 -2.99 -6.90
C GLU A 248 -35.01 -3.86 -8.04
N THR A 249 -35.62 -5.01 -8.28
CA THR A 249 -35.04 -6.08 -9.13
C THR A 249 -35.66 -6.20 -10.50
N THR A 250 -36.86 -5.65 -10.67
CA THR A 250 -37.69 -5.84 -11.85
C THR A 250 -37.28 -4.86 -12.97
N ALA A 251 -37.34 -5.30 -14.22
CA ALA A 251 -36.99 -4.43 -15.34
C ALA A 251 -38.13 -3.46 -15.69
N ASP A 252 -39.37 -3.94 -15.50
CA ASP A 252 -40.60 -3.22 -15.77
C ASP A 252 -41.59 -3.41 -14.61
N PRO A 253 -41.52 -2.54 -13.59
CA PRO A 253 -42.42 -2.61 -12.45
C PRO A 253 -43.90 -2.53 -12.81
N SER A 254 -44.24 -1.89 -13.94
CA SER A 254 -45.64 -1.70 -14.35
C SER A 254 -46.37 -3.00 -14.69
N THR A 255 -45.63 -4.00 -15.18
CA THR A 255 -46.19 -5.31 -15.55
C THR A 255 -45.87 -6.40 -14.53
N GLN A 256 -44.75 -6.29 -13.82
CA GLN A 256 -44.24 -7.34 -12.93
C GLN A 256 -44.48 -7.05 -11.43
N GLY A 257 -44.92 -5.83 -11.10
CA GLY A 257 -44.90 -5.33 -9.73
C GLY A 257 -43.48 -4.91 -9.32
N ILE A 258 -43.36 -4.28 -8.16
CA ILE A 258 -42.09 -3.80 -7.63
C ILE A 258 -41.54 -4.87 -6.70
N THR A 259 -40.37 -5.45 -6.97
CA THR A 259 -39.76 -6.46 -6.09
C THR A 259 -38.43 -5.98 -5.53
N MET A 260 -38.33 -5.88 -4.21
CA MET A 260 -37.17 -5.37 -3.48
C MET A 260 -36.30 -6.51 -2.95
N HIS A 261 -35.04 -6.54 -3.38
CA HIS A 261 -33.99 -7.40 -2.87
C HIS A 261 -33.24 -6.72 -1.73
N ASN A 262 -33.19 -7.37 -0.57
CA ASN A 262 -32.70 -6.78 0.68
C ASN A 262 -31.32 -7.33 1.04
N MET A 263 -30.43 -6.45 1.48
CA MET A 263 -29.03 -6.74 1.77
C MET A 263 -28.62 -6.09 3.10
N PHE A 264 -27.70 -6.74 3.79
CA PHE A 264 -27.07 -6.23 5.00
C PHE A 264 -25.56 -6.30 4.87
N CYS A 265 -24.89 -5.21 5.25
CA CYS A 265 -23.46 -5.03 5.14
C CYS A 265 -22.85 -4.67 6.49
N THR A 266 -21.76 -5.35 6.81
CA THR A 266 -20.90 -5.05 7.97
C THR A 266 -19.48 -4.83 7.52
N MET A 267 -18.78 -3.90 8.16
CA MET A 267 -17.38 -3.66 7.88
C MET A 267 -16.51 -4.57 8.74
N ASN A 268 -15.62 -5.34 8.10
CA ASN A 268 -14.58 -6.13 8.75
C ASN A 268 -13.21 -5.52 8.45
N ALA A 269 -12.92 -4.37 9.09
CA ALA A 269 -11.70 -3.60 8.84
C ALA A 269 -11.34 -2.73 10.06
N LEU A 270 -10.77 -3.33 11.11
CA LEU A 270 -10.43 -2.62 12.37
C LEU A 270 -9.54 -1.39 12.15
N ASP A 271 -8.60 -1.47 11.20
CA ASP A 271 -7.71 -0.35 10.86
C ASP A 271 -8.44 0.81 10.16
N ALA A 272 -9.65 0.57 9.62
CA ALA A 272 -10.50 1.57 9.00
C ALA A 272 -11.58 2.14 9.96
N ASP A 273 -11.74 1.58 11.17
CA ASP A 273 -12.71 2.06 12.16
C ASP A 273 -12.59 3.57 12.46
N PRO A 274 -11.38 4.16 12.60
CA PRO A 274 -11.25 5.60 12.83
C PRO A 274 -11.76 6.46 11.68
N ILE A 275 -11.72 5.92 10.45
CA ILE A 275 -12.23 6.59 9.26
C ILE A 275 -13.75 6.43 9.22
N ALA A 276 -14.25 5.21 9.33
CA ALA A 276 -15.68 4.91 9.29
C ALA A 276 -16.46 5.68 10.37
N SER A 277 -15.95 5.72 11.60
CA SER A 277 -16.57 6.46 12.70
C SER A 277 -16.59 7.97 12.51
N GLY A 278 -15.68 8.53 11.70
CA GLY A 278 -15.63 9.96 11.40
C GLY A 278 -16.59 10.40 10.29
N ILE A 279 -17.25 9.47 9.59
CA ILE A 279 -18.12 9.79 8.46
C ILE A 279 -19.52 10.15 8.97
N PRO A 280 -20.11 11.28 8.54
CA PRO A 280 -21.54 11.53 8.75
C PRO A 280 -22.33 10.57 7.85
N SER A 281 -22.62 9.38 8.38
CA SER A 281 -23.09 8.23 7.60
C SER A 281 -24.39 8.49 6.88
N VAL A 282 -25.39 9.12 7.50
CA VAL A 282 -26.70 9.39 6.89
C VAL A 282 -26.55 10.38 5.75
N THR A 283 -25.90 11.52 6.00
CA THR A 283 -25.69 12.55 4.96
C THR A 283 -24.81 12.03 3.82
N THR A 284 -23.79 11.22 4.13
CA THR A 284 -22.90 10.64 3.12
C THR A 284 -23.66 9.65 2.25
N LEU A 285 -24.40 8.70 2.83
CA LEU A 285 -25.23 7.76 2.10
C LEU A 285 -26.28 8.48 1.24
N HIS A 286 -26.85 9.59 1.72
CA HIS A 286 -27.74 10.41 0.89
C HIS A 286 -27.02 10.93 -0.37
N SER A 287 -25.84 11.51 -0.21
CA SER A 287 -25.07 12.06 -1.33
C SER A 287 -24.56 10.98 -2.32
N TRP A 288 -24.34 9.75 -1.85
CA TRP A 288 -23.87 8.63 -2.68
C TRP A 288 -25.01 7.82 -3.30
N ALA A 289 -26.28 8.05 -2.95
CA ALA A 289 -27.40 7.20 -3.35
C ALA A 289 -27.54 7.08 -4.88
N LEU A 290 -27.39 8.19 -5.62
CA LEU A 290 -27.41 8.18 -7.09
C LEU A 290 -26.22 7.41 -7.68
N THR A 291 -25.06 7.47 -7.04
CA THR A 291 -23.89 6.70 -7.47
C THR A 291 -24.16 5.21 -7.30
N LEU A 292 -24.69 4.79 -6.15
CA LEU A 292 -25.09 3.41 -5.92
C LEU A 292 -26.11 2.93 -6.97
N GLN A 293 -27.17 3.71 -7.22
CA GLN A 293 -28.15 3.39 -8.26
C GLN A 293 -27.48 3.19 -9.62
N GLY A 294 -26.56 4.06 -10.02
CA GLY A 294 -25.84 3.94 -11.29
C GLY A 294 -25.03 2.64 -11.46
N TYR A 295 -24.63 1.99 -10.38
CA TYR A 295 -23.93 0.69 -10.40
C TYR A 295 -24.86 -0.51 -10.19
N MET A 296 -26.10 -0.29 -9.75
CA MET A 296 -27.08 -1.35 -9.52
C MET A 296 -27.86 -1.75 -10.77
N TYR A 297 -27.79 -0.97 -11.85
CA TYR A 297 -28.51 -1.22 -13.10
C TYR A 297 -27.62 -1.02 -14.33
N TYR A 298 -27.88 -1.74 -15.42
CA TYR A 298 -27.14 -1.60 -16.68
C TYR A 298 -27.61 -0.42 -17.55
N GLY A 299 -28.63 0.32 -17.10
CA GLY A 299 -29.26 1.42 -17.82
C GLY A 299 -30.76 1.44 -17.58
N THR A 300 -31.46 2.49 -18.03
CA THR A 300 -32.91 2.68 -17.83
C THR A 300 -33.73 1.47 -18.29
N GLY A 301 -34.66 1.00 -17.46
CA GLY A 301 -35.55 -0.14 -17.77
C GLY A 301 -34.83 -1.49 -17.85
N THR A 302 -33.65 -1.61 -17.24
CA THR A 302 -32.96 -2.88 -17.06
C THR A 302 -33.19 -3.41 -15.65
N PRO A 303 -33.17 -4.74 -15.45
CA PRO A 303 -33.22 -5.30 -14.10
C PRO A 303 -31.92 -4.98 -13.34
N MET A 304 -31.94 -5.26 -12.05
CA MET A 304 -30.76 -5.18 -11.19
C MET A 304 -29.59 -6.00 -11.77
N VAL A 305 -28.36 -5.51 -11.56
CA VAL A 305 -27.12 -6.19 -11.94
C VAL A 305 -26.99 -7.57 -11.28
N ASN A 306 -26.20 -8.44 -11.92
CA ASN A 306 -25.81 -9.70 -11.29
C ASN A 306 -24.89 -9.44 -10.09
N ASN A 307 -25.16 -10.12 -8.97
CA ASN A 307 -24.40 -10.01 -7.72
C ASN A 307 -24.40 -8.56 -7.17
N PRO A 308 -25.57 -8.03 -6.78
CA PRO A 308 -25.68 -6.68 -6.21
C PRO A 308 -24.87 -6.51 -4.92
N GLU A 309 -24.65 -7.58 -4.16
CA GLU A 309 -23.86 -7.56 -2.93
C GLU A 309 -22.43 -7.11 -3.21
N PHE A 310 -21.80 -7.67 -4.26
CA PHE A 310 -20.46 -7.25 -4.68
C PHE A 310 -20.40 -5.76 -5.05
N TRP A 311 -21.40 -5.24 -5.76
CA TRP A 311 -21.42 -3.83 -6.14
C TRP A 311 -21.63 -2.91 -4.94
N LEU A 312 -22.45 -3.34 -3.97
CA LEU A 312 -22.63 -2.63 -2.71
C LEU A 312 -21.34 -2.61 -1.88
N GLU A 313 -20.66 -3.74 -1.75
CA GLU A 313 -19.33 -3.83 -1.11
C GLU A 313 -18.33 -2.92 -1.80
N TRP A 314 -18.29 -2.94 -3.13
CA TRP A 314 -17.39 -2.11 -3.92
C TRP A 314 -17.61 -0.61 -3.66
N VAL A 315 -18.87 -0.16 -3.63
CA VAL A 315 -19.23 1.23 -3.32
C VAL A 315 -18.81 1.59 -1.89
N LEU A 316 -19.11 0.74 -0.91
CA LEU A 316 -18.80 1.00 0.50
C LEU A 316 -17.29 1.00 0.78
N ASN A 317 -16.54 0.06 0.20
CA ASN A 317 -15.07 0.05 0.24
C ASN A 317 -14.50 1.32 -0.39
N THR A 318 -15.04 1.74 -1.53
CA THR A 318 -14.64 2.98 -2.23
C THR A 318 -14.88 4.19 -1.35
N LEU A 319 -16.04 4.27 -0.70
CA LEU A 319 -16.40 5.34 0.22
C LEU A 319 -15.40 5.46 1.37
N ILE A 320 -15.06 4.34 2.03
CA ILE A 320 -14.05 4.34 3.11
C ILE A 320 -12.69 4.79 2.61
N MET A 321 -12.26 4.28 1.45
CA MET A 321 -10.97 4.67 0.88
C MET A 321 -10.91 6.16 0.51
N VAL A 322 -11.98 6.72 -0.05
CA VAL A 322 -12.08 8.15 -0.36
C VAL A 322 -12.10 9.00 0.91
N ALA A 323 -12.83 8.57 1.93
CA ALA A 323 -12.92 9.25 3.22
C ALA A 323 -11.57 9.32 3.94
N GLY A 324 -10.85 8.19 3.97
CA GLY A 324 -9.53 8.08 4.63
C GLY A 324 -8.36 8.48 3.75
N GLY A 325 -8.60 8.88 2.50
CA GLY A 325 -7.56 9.20 1.54
C GLY A 325 -6.81 10.48 1.91
N SER A 326 -5.60 10.35 2.45
CA SER A 326 -4.72 11.49 2.67
C SER A 326 -4.13 11.96 1.32
N GLY A 327 -4.38 13.24 1.01
CA GLY A 327 -4.05 13.83 -0.29
C GLY A 327 -2.57 13.73 -0.64
N ASN A 328 -2.26 12.85 -1.58
CA ASN A 328 -1.17 13.02 -2.55
C ASN A 328 -1.69 12.61 -3.93
N PHE A 329 -2.82 13.20 -4.34
CA PHE A 329 -3.06 13.39 -5.76
C PHE A 329 -2.22 14.60 -6.16
N PRO A 330 -1.07 14.46 -6.83
CA PRO A 330 -0.60 15.57 -7.62
C PRO A 330 -1.71 15.84 -8.63
N MET A 331 -2.57 16.82 -8.32
CA MET A 331 -3.15 17.64 -9.37
C MET A 331 -1.98 18.00 -10.26
N LEU A 332 -2.11 17.70 -11.55
CA LEU A 332 -1.13 18.04 -12.57
C LEU A 332 -0.60 19.47 -12.34
N LYS A 333 0.50 19.61 -11.61
CA LYS A 333 1.47 20.61 -11.97
C LYS A 333 2.08 20.04 -13.23
N ILE A 334 1.55 20.48 -14.37
CA ILE A 334 2.37 20.60 -15.56
C ILE A 334 3.59 21.39 -15.08
N GLN A 335 4.67 20.69 -14.72
CA GLN A 335 5.95 21.36 -14.60
C GLN A 335 6.22 21.86 -16.02
N PRO A 336 6.36 23.18 -16.24
CA PRO A 336 6.93 23.63 -17.49
C PRO A 336 8.29 22.94 -17.59
N SER A 337 8.53 22.27 -18.70
CA SER A 337 9.81 21.67 -19.04
C SER A 337 10.91 22.70 -18.85
N ALA A 338 11.58 22.65 -17.69
CA ALA A 338 12.83 23.34 -17.46
C ALA A 338 13.95 22.44 -17.99
N GLU A 339 13.98 22.20 -19.30
CA GLU A 339 15.19 21.75 -19.96
C GLU A 339 16.04 22.98 -20.28
N LYS A 340 16.78 23.42 -19.27
CA LYS A 340 17.90 24.35 -19.42
C LYS A 340 19.11 23.57 -19.93
N THR A 341 19.52 23.89 -21.15
CA THR A 341 20.92 24.12 -21.57
C THR A 341 22.05 23.32 -20.92
N ARG A 342 22.74 22.56 -21.80
CA ARG A 342 24.20 22.32 -21.92
C ARG A 342 24.93 21.63 -20.76
N PHE A 343 25.53 20.48 -21.06
CA PHE A 343 26.98 20.39 -21.35
C PHE A 343 27.21 19.50 -22.56
#